data_AF-A0A7R9YRU0-F1
#
_entry.id   AF-A0A7R9YRU0-F1
#
_cell.length_a   1.000
_cell.length_b   1.000
_cell.length_c   1.000
_cell.angle_alpha   90.00
_cell.angle_beta   90.00
_cell.angle_gamma   90.00
#
_symmetry.space_group_name_H-M   'P 1'
#
loop_
_entity.id
_entity.type
_entity.pdbx_description
1 polymer ?
#
loop_
_entity_poly.entity_id
_entity_poly.type
_entity_poly.pdbx_seq_one_letter_code
_entity_poly.pdbx_strand_id
1 'polypeptide(L)'
;HPSIHPSTLYPCRYLLTADDFGKVKLFNYPVVVAHAPALVYPGHSSHVPNVRWSADETYACSVGGRDRCTFQFRVGYSPPPPKVSAVPYAPMDPAGIVWGSPAAAQQQRQQQQRQQQQQ
;
A
#
# COMPACT_ATOMS: atom_id res chain seq x y z
N HIS A 1 21.00 -23.93 -17.62
CA HIS A 1 19.61 -23.44 -17.50
C HIS A 1 19.59 -22.44 -16.35
N PRO A 2 19.34 -21.13 -16.56
CA PRO A 2 19.28 -20.20 -15.45
C PRO A 2 18.00 -20.48 -14.66
N SER A 3 18.15 -20.93 -13.41
CA SER A 3 17.06 -21.07 -12.45
C SER A 3 16.59 -19.68 -12.06
N ILE A 4 15.54 -19.20 -12.73
CA ILE A 4 14.86 -17.94 -12.40
C ILE A 4 14.29 -18.11 -10.99
N HIS A 5 14.93 -17.47 -10.01
CA HIS A 5 14.42 -17.46 -8.65
C HIS A 5 13.12 -16.62 -8.59
N PRO A 6 12.09 -17.05 -7.83
CA PRO A 6 10.79 -16.37 -7.76
C PRO A 6 10.87 -14.88 -7.40
N SER A 7 11.91 -14.46 -6.69
CA SER A 7 12.18 -13.06 -6.33
C SER A 7 12.40 -12.14 -7.55
N THR A 8 12.68 -12.69 -8.73
CA THR A 8 12.87 -11.92 -9.97
C THR A 8 11.55 -11.52 -10.62
N LEU A 9 10.44 -12.20 -10.30
CA LEU A 9 9.12 -11.97 -10.90
C LEU A 9 8.20 -11.09 -10.05
N TYR A 10 8.56 -10.85 -8.79
CA TYR A 10 7.86 -9.93 -7.91
C TYR A 10 8.84 -8.85 -7.44
N PRO A 11 8.68 -7.58 -7.87
CA PRO A 11 9.50 -6.52 -7.31
C PRO A 11 9.28 -6.48 -5.78
N CYS A 12 10.37 -6.54 -5.00
CA CYS A 12 10.31 -6.44 -3.54
C CYS A 12 9.49 -5.20 -3.17
N ARG A 13 8.30 -5.40 -2.57
CA ARG A 13 7.36 -4.30 -2.32
C ARG A 13 7.76 -3.45 -1.13
N TYR A 14 8.55 -4.03 -0.23
CA TYR A 14 8.94 -3.42 1.03
C TYR A 14 10.44 -3.55 1.28
N LEU A 15 10.99 -2.55 1.96
CA LEU A 15 12.35 -2.57 2.47
C LEU A 15 12.31 -2.73 3.99
N LEU A 16 13.03 -3.73 4.49
CA LEU A 16 13.19 -3.96 5.92
C LEU A 16 14.58 -3.51 6.37
N THR A 17 14.64 -2.81 7.49
CA THR A 17 15.89 -2.38 8.12
C THR A 17 15.77 -2.55 9.63
N ALA A 18 16.89 -2.50 10.34
CA ALA A 18 16.90 -2.50 11.79
C ALA A 18 18.00 -1.59 12.33
N ASP A 19 17.94 -1.30 13.63
CA ASP A 19 18.89 -0.42 14.30
C ASP A 19 19.47 -1.02 15.60
N ASP A 20 20.44 -0.31 16.17
CA ASP A 20 21.13 -0.71 17.40
C ASP A 20 20.27 -0.52 18.66
N PHE A 21 19.09 0.08 18.53
CA PHE A 21 18.15 0.34 19.62
C PHE A 21 17.05 -0.73 19.74
N GLY A 22 17.18 -1.85 19.02
CA GLY A 22 16.23 -2.95 19.11
C GLY A 22 14.97 -2.78 18.26
N LYS A 23 14.97 -1.85 17.31
CA LYS A 23 13.80 -1.56 16.46
C LYS A 23 14.00 -2.11 15.06
N VAL A 24 12.96 -2.73 14.53
CA VAL A 24 12.85 -3.14 13.14
C VAL A 24 11.93 -2.16 12.41
N LYS A 25 12.33 -1.68 11.24
CA LYS A 25 11.59 -0.67 10.46
C LYS A 25 11.25 -1.20 9.07
N LEU A 26 9.98 -1.08 8.69
CA LEU A 26 9.45 -1.47 7.39
C LEU A 26 9.07 -0.23 6.59
N PHE A 27 9.59 -0.13 5.37
CA PHE A 27 9.35 0.95 4.42
C PHE A 27 8.72 0.43 3.14
N ASN A 28 8.03 1.30 2.40
CA ASN A 28 7.63 1.04 1.02
C ASN A 28 8.85 1.15 0.09
N TYR A 29 9.05 0.17 -0.77
CA TYR A 29 10.14 0.19 -1.74
C TYR A 29 9.64 0.67 -3.12
N PRO A 30 10.39 1.50 -3.86
CA PRO A 30 11.68 2.10 -3.49
C PRO A 30 11.54 3.29 -2.52
N VAL A 31 12.51 3.44 -1.60
CA VAL A 31 12.57 4.57 -0.66
C VAL A 31 13.34 5.72 -1.32
N VAL A 32 12.62 6.67 -1.91
CA VAL A 32 13.22 7.78 -2.70
C VAL A 32 13.17 9.14 -2.00
N VAL A 33 12.55 9.23 -0.83
CA VAL A 33 12.43 10.47 -0.05
C VAL A 33 13.12 10.35 1.30
N ALA A 34 13.80 11.42 1.72
CA ALA A 34 14.32 11.50 3.08
C ALA A 34 13.17 11.49 4.09
N HIS A 35 13.40 10.87 5.26
CA HIS A 35 12.39 10.72 6.31
C HIS A 35 11.09 10.05 5.83
N ALA A 36 11.21 9.11 4.88
CA ALA A 36 10.08 8.32 4.42
C ALA A 36 9.35 7.66 5.62
N PRO A 37 8.01 7.61 5.60
CA PRO A 37 7.26 6.98 6.67
C PRO A 37 7.61 5.49 6.74
N ALA A 38 7.78 5.00 7.97
CA ALA A 38 8.03 3.60 8.27
C ALA A 38 7.13 3.10 9.39
N LEU A 39 6.76 1.82 9.29
CA LEU A 39 6.23 1.09 10.42
C LEU A 39 7.41 0.64 11.29
N VAL A 40 7.34 0.92 12.59
CA VAL A 40 8.40 0.62 13.54
C VAL A 40 7.90 -0.45 14.50
N TYR A 41 8.62 -1.56 14.56
CA TYR A 41 8.32 -2.71 15.41
C TYR A 41 9.38 -2.80 16.52
N PRO A 42 9.06 -2.40 17.75
CA PRO A 42 9.92 -2.65 18.91
C PRO A 42 9.77 -4.11 19.36
N GLY A 43 10.84 -4.68 19.93
CA GLY A 43 10.76 -6.01 20.54
C GLY A 43 12.11 -6.52 21.03
N HIS A 44 13.19 -6.21 20.33
CA HIS A 44 14.53 -6.58 20.77
C HIS A 44 14.97 -5.71 21.95
N SER A 45 15.62 -6.32 22.94
CA SER A 45 16.19 -5.64 24.11
C SER A 45 17.68 -5.30 23.89
N SER A 46 18.14 -5.43 22.64
CA SER A 46 19.52 -5.17 22.23
C SER A 46 19.58 -4.81 20.74
N HIS A 47 20.78 -4.54 20.22
CA HIS A 47 20.98 -4.28 18.79
C HIS A 47 20.48 -5.44 17.91
N VAL A 48 19.95 -5.09 16.74
CA VAL A 48 19.45 -6.04 15.75
C VAL A 48 20.43 -6.09 14.58
N PRO A 49 21.40 -7.03 14.59
CA PRO A 49 22.45 -7.05 13.56
C PRO A 49 21.95 -7.52 12.19
N ASN A 50 20.82 -8.22 12.10
CA ASN A 50 20.38 -8.79 10.84
C ASN A 50 18.85 -8.93 10.76
N VAL A 51 18.32 -8.65 9.57
CA VAL A 51 16.92 -8.86 9.20
C VAL A 51 16.87 -9.46 7.80
N ARG A 52 16.00 -10.45 7.58
CA ARG A 52 15.88 -11.15 6.30
C ARG A 52 14.46 -11.52 5.98
N TRP A 53 14.14 -11.42 4.70
CA TRP A 53 12.90 -11.92 4.11
C TRP A 53 12.99 -13.42 3.86
N SER A 54 11.84 -14.10 3.96
CA SER A 54 11.67 -15.44 3.38
C SER A 54 11.71 -15.37 1.85
N ALA A 55 11.98 -16.51 1.20
CA ALA A 55 12.12 -16.57 -0.26
C ALA A 55 10.84 -16.17 -1.04
N ASP A 56 9.69 -16.29 -0.39
CA ASP A 56 8.36 -15.93 -0.89
C ASP A 56 7.85 -14.58 -0.34
N GLU A 57 8.67 -13.86 0.44
CA GLU A 57 8.34 -12.57 1.08
C GLU A 57 7.10 -12.58 1.99
N THR A 58 6.60 -13.75 2.39
CA THR A 58 5.44 -13.87 3.29
C THR A 58 5.82 -13.68 4.76
N TYR A 59 7.09 -13.90 5.09
CA TYR A 59 7.64 -13.71 6.42
C TYR A 59 8.93 -12.90 6.40
N ALA A 60 9.19 -12.21 7.50
CA ALA A 60 10.50 -11.66 7.82
C ALA A 60 10.98 -12.19 9.16
N CYS A 61 12.29 -12.32 9.31
CA CYS A 61 12.92 -12.66 10.58
C CYS A 61 13.91 -11.57 10.98
N SER A 62 13.94 -11.26 12.27
CA SER A 62 15.00 -10.47 12.92
C SER A 62 15.68 -11.29 14.00
N VAL A 63 16.98 -11.08 14.17
CA VAL A 63 17.77 -11.69 15.23
C VAL A 63 18.38 -10.59 16.08
N GLY A 64 18.35 -10.75 17.40
CA GLY A 64 18.94 -9.79 18.32
C GLY A 64 20.27 -10.31 18.86
N GLY A 65 21.24 -9.41 18.97
CA GLY A 65 22.61 -9.80 19.28
C GLY A 65 22.79 -10.26 20.72
N ARG A 66 22.40 -9.42 21.70
CA ARG A 66 22.63 -9.68 23.13
C ARG A 66 21.43 -10.28 23.83
N ASP A 67 20.22 -9.96 23.38
CA ASP A 67 19.01 -10.59 23.88
C ASP A 67 18.88 -12.06 23.43
N ARG A 68 19.63 -12.46 22.38
CA ARG A 68 19.64 -13.81 21.80
C ARG A 68 18.24 -14.28 21.36
N CYS A 69 17.35 -13.32 21.11
CA CYS A 69 15.99 -13.59 20.65
C CYS A 69 15.94 -13.61 19.12
N THR A 70 14.97 -14.34 18.59
CA THR A 70 14.60 -14.29 17.17
C THR A 70 13.12 -13.98 17.07
N PHE A 71 12.75 -12.99 16.27
CA PHE A 71 11.35 -12.68 15.99
C PHE A 71 11.02 -12.98 14.54
N GLN A 72 9.84 -13.56 14.33
CA GLN A 72 9.28 -13.83 13.01
C GLN A 72 8.03 -12.98 12.83
N PHE A 73 7.99 -12.21 11.75
CA PHE A 73 6.89 -11.35 11.37
C PHE A 73 6.19 -11.97 10.16
N ARG A 74 4.86 -12.02 10.20
CA ARG A 74 4.04 -12.36 9.03
C ARG A 74 3.66 -11.08 8.32
N VAL A 75 3.91 -11.01 7.01
CA VAL A 75 3.47 -9.88 6.20
C VAL A 75 2.08 -10.15 5.68
N GLY A 76 1.13 -9.39 6.22
CA GLY A 76 -0.22 -9.32 5.67
C GLY A 76 -0.22 -8.37 4.47
N TYR A 77 -0.59 -8.88 3.29
CA TYR A 77 -0.93 -8.00 2.19
C TYR A 77 -2.32 -7.41 2.47
N SER A 78 -2.39 -6.13 2.80
CA SER A 78 -3.61 -5.39 2.52
C SER A 78 -3.57 -5.03 1.04
N PRO A 79 -4.61 -5.35 0.24
CA PRO A 79 -4.71 -4.80 -1.09
C PRO A 79 -4.59 -3.28 -0.98
N PRO A 80 -3.88 -2.61 -1.90
CA PRO A 80 -3.83 -1.17 -1.91
C PRO A 80 -5.27 -0.66 -1.83
N PRO A 81 -5.56 0.36 -1.01
CA PRO A 81 -6.87 0.97 -1.04
C PRO A 81 -7.19 1.25 -2.50
N PRO A 82 -8.40 0.90 -2.98
CA PRO A 82 -8.76 1.12 -4.37
C PRO A 82 -8.35 2.55 -4.68
N LYS A 83 -7.51 2.73 -5.70
CA LYS A 83 -7.10 4.08 -6.14
C LYS A 83 -8.40 4.83 -6.22
N VAL A 84 -8.61 5.83 -5.34
CA VAL A 84 -9.78 6.69 -5.42
C VAL A 84 -9.68 7.21 -6.83
N SER A 85 -10.55 6.70 -7.72
CA SER A 85 -10.54 7.08 -9.11
C SER A 85 -10.60 8.58 -9.04
N ALA A 86 -9.55 9.25 -9.50
CA ALA A 86 -9.50 10.68 -9.53
C ALA A 86 -10.70 11.08 -10.38
N VAL A 87 -11.83 11.33 -9.73
CA VAL A 87 -13.00 11.88 -10.39
C VAL A 87 -12.48 13.23 -10.83
N PRO A 88 -12.30 13.44 -12.15
CA PRO A 88 -11.78 14.71 -12.62
C PRO A 88 -12.83 15.72 -12.21
N TYR A 89 -12.48 16.55 -11.22
CA TYR A 89 -13.17 17.73 -10.73
C TYR A 89 -14.49 17.99 -11.47
N ALA A 90 -15.56 17.30 -11.08
CA ALA A 90 -16.87 17.64 -11.64
C ALA A 90 -17.21 19.05 -11.13
N PRO A 91 -17.80 19.93 -11.97
CA PRO A 91 -18.14 21.27 -11.52
C PRO A 91 -19.02 21.20 -10.27
N MET A 92 -18.50 21.70 -9.14
CA MET A 92 -19.27 21.85 -7.91
C MET A 92 -20.29 22.98 -8.10
N ASP A 93 -21.50 22.79 -7.58
CA ASP A 93 -22.46 23.90 -7.48
C ASP A 93 -22.05 24.88 -6.36
N PRO A 94 -22.68 26.07 -6.26
CA PRO A 94 -22.39 27.05 -5.21
C PRO A 94 -22.65 26.56 -3.78
N ALA A 95 -23.31 25.40 -3.61
CA ALA A 95 -23.60 24.77 -2.33
C ALA A 95 -22.58 23.65 -1.97
N GLY A 96 -21.59 23.38 -2.84
CA GLY A 96 -20.53 22.41 -2.61
C GLY A 96 -20.89 20.95 -2.92
N ILE A 97 -22.00 20.70 -3.63
CA ILE A 97 -22.43 19.35 -4.01
C ILE A 97 -21.90 18.99 -5.41
N VAL A 98 -21.33 17.78 -5.52
CA VAL A 98 -20.82 17.21 -6.77
C VAL A 98 -21.99 16.64 -7.57
N TRP A 99 -22.29 17.20 -8.73
CA TRP A 99 -23.24 16.58 -9.65
C TRP A 99 -22.65 15.28 -10.20
N GLY A 100 -23.41 14.19 -10.13
CA GLY A 100 -23.05 12.93 -10.77
C GLY A 100 -22.68 13.12 -12.24
N SER A 101 -21.95 12.14 -12.81
CA SER A 101 -21.32 12.27 -14.14
C SER A 101 -22.23 12.95 -15.19
N PRO A 102 -21.73 13.94 -15.97
CA PRO A 102 -22.53 14.70 -16.94
C PRO A 102 -23.33 13.81 -17.92
N ALA A 103 -22.80 12.62 -18.22
CA ALA A 103 -23.43 11.62 -19.07
C ALA A 103 -24.74 11.07 -18.48
N ALA A 104 -24.78 10.81 -17.17
CA ALA A 104 -25.98 10.31 -16.50
C ALA A 104 -27.11 11.36 -16.51
N ALA A 105 -26.77 12.63 -16.33
CA ALA A 105 -27.72 13.74 -16.38
C ALA A 105 -28.29 13.99 -17.80
N GLN A 106 -27.51 13.71 -18.85
CA GLN A 106 -28.00 13.77 -20.23
C GLN A 106 -28.93 12.60 -20.54
N GLN A 107 -28.60 11.39 -20.10
CA GLN A 107 -29.46 10.22 -20.31
C GLN A 107 -30.81 10.36 -19.61
N GLN A 108 -30.84 10.86 -18.37
CA GLN A 108 -32.10 11.13 -17.66
C GLN A 108 -32.94 12.19 -18.36
N ARG A 109 -32.33 13.28 -18.85
CA ARG A 109 -33.05 14.30 -19.66
C ARG A 109 -33.61 13.73 -20.94
N GLN A 110 -32.84 12.91 -21.65
CA GLN A 110 -33.32 12.23 -22.86
C GLN A 110 -34.44 11.22 -22.56
N GLN A 111 -34.41 10.56 -21.40
CA GLN A 111 -35.50 9.66 -20.97
C GLN A 111 -36.77 10.45 -20.62
N GLN A 112 -36.65 11.56 -19.89
CA GLN A 112 -37.77 12.43 -19.58
C GLN A 112 -38.39 13.06 -20.84
N GLN A 113 -37.56 13.53 -21.77
CA GLN A 113 -38.03 14.03 -23.06
C GLN A 113 -38.75 12.94 -23.87
N ARG A 114 -38.22 11.71 -23.87
CA ARG A 114 -38.87 10.57 -24.52
C ARG A 114 -40.22 10.22 -23.89
N GLN A 115 -40.34 10.30 -22.56
CA GLN A 115 -41.60 10.08 -21.87
C GLN A 115 -42.64 11.16 -22.18
N GLN A 116 -42.22 12.42 -22.29
CA GLN A 116 -43.11 13.52 -22.68
C GLN A 116 -43.60 13.41 -24.13
N GLN A 117 -42.79 12.85 -25.05
CA GLN A 117 -43.21 12.62 -26.43
C GLN A 117 -44.17 11.42 -26.59
N GLN A 118 -44.26 10.56 -25.56
CA GLN A 118 -45.15 9.39 -25.56
C GLN A 118 -46.50 9.66 -24.87
N GLN A 119 -46.69 10.86 -24.31
CA GLN A 119 -47.98 11.37 -23.83
C GLN A 119 -48.57 12.33 -24.87
#